data_AF-A0A800FB45-F1
#
_entry.id   AF-A0A800FB45-F1
#
_cell.length_a   1.000
_cell.length_b   1.000
_cell.length_c   1.000
_cell.angle_alpha   90.00
_cell.angle_beta   90.00
_cell.angle_gamma   90.00
#
_symmetry.space_group_name_H-M   'P 1'
#
loop_
_entity.id
_entity.type
_entity.pdbx_description
1 polymer ?
#
loop_
_entity_poly.entity_id
_entity_poly.type
_entity_poly.pdbx_seq_one_letter_code
_entity_poly.pdbx_strand_id
1 'polypeptide(L)'
;MRLFFDQTNLGLRRILPAFPFLLLFAGYAVREADSRLMQGIVATLLVWAVVAGVSVYPNHLAFFNIVAGGPDQAPYLLDDSNIDWGQDLPALAAWKGTRPADEELRLLYHGNADPDAYGVRAADVLVGDMLEPRPGIYAVSVTKLTGFRKLMAHGVPGVDWLTEFEPIERIGHSIYIYEFR
;
A
#
# COMPACT_ATOMS: atom_id res chain seq x y z
N MET A 1 -29.67 -25.20 5.55
CA MET A 1 -28.29 -25.36 6.06
C MET A 1 -27.38 -24.47 5.21
N ARG A 2 -27.17 -23.21 5.62
CA ARG A 2 -26.26 -22.29 4.92
C ARG A 2 -24.84 -22.73 5.24
N LEU A 3 -24.00 -22.91 4.23
CA LEU A 3 -22.58 -23.25 4.38
C LEU A 3 -21.93 -22.23 5.32
N PHE A 4 -21.33 -22.73 6.40
CA PHE A 4 -20.56 -21.96 7.40
C PHE A 4 -19.25 -21.38 6.85
N PHE A 5 -19.03 -21.49 5.53
CA PHE A 5 -17.80 -21.05 4.86
C PHE A 5 -18.13 -19.90 3.92
N ASP A 6 -17.47 -18.77 4.18
CA ASP A 6 -17.48 -17.55 3.38
C ASP A 6 -17.16 -17.84 1.90
N GLN A 7 -18.09 -17.48 1.00
CA GLN A 7 -17.93 -17.68 -0.45
C GLN A 7 -16.99 -16.67 -1.11
N THR A 8 -16.55 -15.62 -0.40
CA THR A 8 -15.53 -14.72 -0.92
C THR A 8 -14.15 -15.37 -0.88
N ASN A 9 -13.49 -15.51 -2.04
CA ASN A 9 -12.11 -15.98 -2.18
C ASN A 9 -11.07 -14.95 -1.66
N LEU A 10 -11.40 -14.22 -0.59
CA LEU A 10 -10.59 -13.11 -0.11
C LEU A 10 -9.91 -13.48 1.20
N GLY A 11 -8.59 -13.65 1.12
CA GLY A 11 -7.70 -13.34 2.23
C GLY A 11 -6.76 -14.44 2.71
N LEU A 12 -5.67 -13.97 3.32
CA LEU A 12 -4.70 -14.73 4.11
C LEU A 12 -5.34 -15.66 5.16
N ARG A 13 -6.54 -15.34 5.65
CA ARG A 13 -7.25 -16.14 6.68
C ARG A 13 -7.42 -17.63 6.36
N ARG A 14 -7.51 -17.99 5.08
CA ARG A 14 -7.62 -19.41 4.67
C ARG A 14 -6.29 -20.15 4.77
N ILE A 15 -5.17 -19.45 4.64
CA ILE A 15 -3.83 -19.99 4.79
C ILE A 15 -3.26 -19.81 6.20
N LEU A 16 -3.85 -18.96 7.05
CA LEU A 16 -3.43 -18.78 8.45
C LEU A 16 -3.23 -20.10 9.21
N PRO A 17 -4.10 -21.13 9.09
CA PRO A 17 -3.88 -22.41 9.78
C PRO A 17 -2.61 -23.15 9.34
N ALA A 18 -2.05 -22.85 8.15
CA ALA A 18 -0.81 -23.44 7.68
C ALA A 18 0.45 -22.82 8.32
N PHE A 19 0.37 -21.58 8.83
CA PHE A 19 1.54 -20.86 9.35
C PHE A 19 2.26 -21.60 10.49
N PRO A 20 1.59 -22.15 11.52
CA PRO A 20 2.28 -22.90 12.57
C PRO A 20 3.10 -24.07 12.02
N PHE A 21 2.56 -24.81 11.04
CA PHE A 21 3.26 -25.93 10.41
C PHE A 21 4.44 -25.47 9.56
N LEU A 22 4.30 -24.37 8.82
CA LEU A 22 5.39 -23.76 8.05
C LEU A 22 6.51 -23.25 8.96
N LEU A 23 6.17 -22.66 10.11
CA LEU A 23 7.16 -22.20 11.10
C LEU A 23 7.88 -23.38 11.76
N LEU A 24 7.17 -24.45 12.13
CA LEU A 24 7.79 -25.68 12.64
C LEU A 24 8.70 -26.33 11.59
N PHE A 25 8.26 -26.39 10.33
CA PHE A 25 9.06 -26.89 9.23
C PHE A 25 10.32 -26.04 9.01
N ALA A 26 10.21 -24.72 9.06
CA ALA A 26 11.36 -23.82 8.98
C ALA A 26 12.34 -24.05 10.13
N GLY A 27 11.85 -24.19 11.37
CA GLY A 27 12.69 -24.52 12.52
C GLY A 27 13.40 -25.86 12.38
N TYR A 28 12.71 -26.88 11.87
CA TYR A 28 13.30 -28.18 11.56
C TYR A 28 14.37 -28.07 10.46
N ALA A 29 14.10 -27.35 9.37
CA ALA A 29 15.06 -27.14 8.29
C ALA A 29 16.33 -26.40 8.75
N VAL A 30 16.18 -25.44 9.68
CA VAL A 30 17.32 -24.76 10.32
C VAL A 30 18.13 -25.72 11.20
N ARG A 31 17.46 -26.62 11.93
CA ARG A 31 18.12 -27.62 12.78
C ARG A 31 18.96 -28.61 11.97
N GLU A 32 18.45 -29.07 10.84
CA GLU A 32 19.13 -30.07 9.99
C GLU A 32 20.18 -29.44 9.04
N ALA A 33 20.46 -28.14 9.18
CA ALA A 33 21.45 -27.43 8.38
C ALA A 33 22.89 -27.74 8.85
N ASP A 34 23.39 -28.92 8.49
CA ASP A 34 24.69 -29.43 8.98
C ASP A 34 25.91 -28.97 8.17
N SER A 35 25.72 -28.59 6.91
CA SER A 35 26.82 -28.11 6.06
C SER A 35 27.01 -26.59 6.19
N ARG A 36 28.26 -26.14 6.07
CA ARG A 36 28.60 -24.71 6.06
C ARG A 36 27.82 -23.91 5.01
N LEU A 37 27.52 -24.54 3.87
CA LEU A 37 26.71 -23.93 2.82
C LEU A 37 25.27 -23.70 3.29
N MET A 38 24.63 -24.72 3.88
CA MET A 38 23.26 -24.61 4.40
C MET A 38 23.18 -23.59 5.54
N GLN A 39 24.15 -23.58 6.45
CA GLN A 39 24.23 -22.59 7.52
C GLN A 39 24.37 -21.16 6.96
N GLY A 40 25.19 -20.98 5.92
CA GLY A 40 25.33 -19.70 5.22
C GLY A 40 24.02 -19.24 4.57
N ILE A 41 23.28 -20.15 3.93
CA ILE A 41 21.96 -19.85 3.35
C ILE A 41 20.97 -19.46 4.44
N VAL A 42 20.87 -20.23 5.53
CA VAL A 42 19.98 -19.93 6.66
C VAL A 42 20.30 -18.56 7.25
N ALA A 43 21.57 -18.29 7.54
CA ALA A 43 22.00 -16.99 8.05
C ALA A 43 21.63 -15.86 7.09
N THR A 44 21.83 -16.06 5.79
CA THR A 44 21.47 -15.07 4.76
C THR A 44 19.96 -14.81 4.72
N LEU A 45 19.13 -15.85 4.79
CA LEU A 45 17.67 -15.71 4.80
C LEU A 45 17.16 -15.02 6.07
N LEU A 46 17.77 -15.28 7.23
CA LEU A 46 17.43 -14.61 8.48
C LEU A 46 17.79 -13.12 8.42
N VAL A 47 19.00 -12.79 7.96
CA VAL A 47 19.40 -11.39 7.74
C VAL A 47 18.48 -10.73 6.74
N TRP A 48 18.15 -11.39 5.63
CA TRP A 48 17.21 -10.89 4.63
C TRP A 48 15.84 -10.60 5.25
N ALA A 49 15.28 -11.52 6.05
CA ALA A 49 13.98 -11.33 6.69
C ALA A 49 13.98 -10.12 7.65
N VAL A 50 15.05 -9.94 8.42
CA VAL A 50 15.21 -8.78 9.31
C VAL A 50 15.33 -7.49 8.50
N VAL A 51 16.20 -7.47 7.48
CA VAL A 51 16.38 -6.30 6.61
C VAL A 51 15.07 -5.93 5.93
N ALA A 52 14.35 -6.89 5.38
CA ALA A 52 13.07 -6.69 4.71
C ALA A 52 11.97 -6.17 5.65
N GLY A 53 11.93 -6.66 6.90
CA GLY A 53 11.01 -6.17 7.91
C GLY A 53 11.33 -4.74 8.35
N VAL A 54 12.61 -4.47 8.65
CA VAL A 54 13.06 -3.14 9.12
C VAL A 54 12.98 -2.09 8.02
N SER A 55 13.26 -2.45 6.76
CA SER A 55 13.29 -1.49 5.64
C SER A 55 11.93 -0.86 5.33
N VAL A 56 10.83 -1.49 5.76
CA VAL A 56 9.47 -0.98 5.56
C VAL A 56 8.87 -0.38 6.83
N TYR A 57 9.58 -0.40 7.97
CA TYR A 57 9.10 0.22 9.20
C TYR A 57 8.93 1.74 9.00
N PRO A 58 7.82 2.35 9.48
CA PRO A 58 6.71 1.77 10.24
C PRO A 58 5.54 1.23 9.37
N ASN A 59 5.63 1.33 8.05
CA ASN A 59 4.55 1.13 7.08
C ASN A 59 4.36 -0.34 6.66
N HIS A 60 4.30 -1.27 7.60
CA HIS A 60 4.29 -2.71 7.30
C HIS A 60 3.11 -3.18 6.44
N LEU A 61 1.99 -2.45 6.42
CA LEU A 61 0.86 -2.77 5.54
C LEU A 61 1.22 -2.63 4.05
N ALA A 62 2.14 -1.73 3.72
CA ALA A 62 2.63 -1.56 2.36
C ALA A 62 3.73 -2.56 1.96
N PHE A 63 4.07 -3.53 2.82
CA PHE A 63 5.18 -4.45 2.55
C PHE A 63 5.02 -5.16 1.20
N PHE A 64 6.06 -5.02 0.37
CA PHE A 64 6.22 -5.75 -0.87
C PHE A 64 7.66 -6.25 -0.96
N ASN A 65 7.86 -7.39 -1.61
CA ASN A 65 9.17 -8.03 -1.63
C ASN A 65 10.24 -7.12 -2.26
N ILE A 66 11.40 -6.99 -1.62
CA ILE A 66 12.51 -6.14 -2.11
C ILE A 66 12.92 -6.54 -3.54
N VAL A 67 12.91 -7.84 -3.87
CA VAL A 67 13.26 -8.31 -5.24
C VAL A 67 12.26 -7.81 -6.28
N ALA A 68 11.02 -7.55 -5.88
CA ALA A 68 9.99 -6.99 -6.74
C ALA A 68 9.95 -5.45 -6.73
N GLY A 69 10.97 -4.81 -6.14
CA GLY A 69 11.12 -3.35 -6.10
C GLY A 69 10.50 -2.66 -4.90
N GLY A 70 10.02 -3.41 -3.90
CA GLY A 70 9.53 -2.84 -2.65
C GLY A 70 8.15 -2.16 -2.75
N PRO A 71 7.70 -1.48 -1.68
CA PRO A 71 6.34 -0.94 -1.55
C PRO A 71 5.95 -0.01 -2.71
N ASP A 72 6.88 0.80 -3.18
CA ASP A 72 6.65 1.77 -4.26
C ASP A 72 6.38 1.14 -5.64
N GLN A 73 6.80 -0.11 -5.84
CA GLN A 73 6.53 -0.86 -7.07
C GLN A 73 5.25 -1.69 -6.99
N ALA A 74 4.69 -1.88 -5.79
CA ALA A 74 3.47 -2.65 -5.59
C ALA A 74 2.30 -2.17 -6.49
N PRO A 75 1.99 -0.86 -6.60
CA PRO A 75 0.88 -0.37 -7.42
C PRO A 75 1.02 -0.74 -8.91
N TYR A 76 2.25 -1.00 -9.37
CA TYR A 76 2.53 -1.32 -10.76
C TYR A 76 2.43 -2.81 -11.07
N LEU A 77 2.58 -3.67 -10.05
CA LEU A 77 2.74 -5.12 -10.18
C LEU A 77 1.51 -5.90 -9.70
N LEU A 78 0.96 -5.52 -8.55
CA LEU A 78 -0.17 -6.20 -7.92
C LEU A 78 -0.86 -5.20 -6.98
N ASP A 79 -2.13 -4.92 -7.21
CA ASP A 79 -2.91 -4.17 -6.23
C ASP A 79 -4.34 -4.71 -6.11
N ASP A 80 -4.62 -5.09 -4.86
CA ASP A 80 -5.93 -5.39 -4.30
C ASP A 80 -6.19 -4.40 -3.15
N SER A 81 -7.25 -4.54 -2.38
CA SER A 81 -7.58 -3.65 -1.26
C SER A 81 -6.64 -3.90 -0.05
N ASN A 82 -5.32 -3.96 -0.25
CA ASN A 82 -4.35 -4.41 0.75
C ASN A 82 -3.31 -3.36 1.18
N ILE A 83 -3.24 -2.20 0.53
CA ILE A 83 -2.23 -1.16 0.81
C ILE A 83 -2.80 0.01 1.64
N ASP A 84 -4.06 0.40 1.45
CA ASP A 84 -4.66 1.56 2.13
C ASP A 84 -5.93 1.22 2.89
N TRP A 85 -5.85 1.22 4.23
CA TRP A 85 -6.96 1.01 5.15
C TRP A 85 -7.20 2.22 6.06
N GLY A 86 -6.51 3.35 5.80
CA GLY A 86 -6.53 4.54 6.64
C GLY A 86 -5.42 4.65 7.67
N GLN A 87 -4.47 3.70 7.69
CA GLN A 87 -3.36 3.71 8.65
C GLN A 87 -2.50 4.99 8.55
N ASP A 88 -2.46 5.61 7.38
CA ASP A 88 -1.59 6.75 7.08
C ASP A 88 -2.30 8.11 7.17
N LEU A 89 -3.58 8.15 7.59
CA LEU A 89 -4.29 9.41 7.85
C LEU A 89 -3.58 10.32 8.87
N PRO A 90 -3.02 9.81 10.00
CA PRO A 90 -2.23 10.65 10.91
C PRO A 90 -0.99 11.25 10.24
N ALA A 91 -0.31 10.49 9.39
CA ALA A 91 0.86 10.96 8.65
C ALA A 91 0.46 12.02 7.61
N LEU A 92 -0.70 11.85 6.96
CA LEU A 92 -1.27 12.85 6.06
C LEU A 92 -1.64 14.14 6.79
N ALA A 93 -2.24 14.06 7.98
CA ALA A 93 -2.56 15.22 8.80
C ALA A 93 -1.29 15.98 9.22
N ALA A 94 -0.25 15.25 9.65
CA ALA A 94 1.05 15.82 9.98
C ALA A 94 1.68 16.52 8.77
N TRP A 95 1.65 15.87 7.60
CA TRP A 95 2.14 16.45 6.35
C TRP A 95 1.38 17.73 5.99
N LYS A 96 0.04 17.71 6.05
CA LYS A 96 -0.78 18.90 5.75
C LYS A 96 -0.51 20.05 6.74
N GLY A 97 -0.21 19.74 8.00
CA GLY A 97 0.20 20.71 9.01
C GLY A 97 1.51 21.46 8.71
N THR A 98 2.33 20.95 7.80
CA THR A 98 3.55 21.64 7.33
C THR A 98 3.30 22.66 6.22
N ARG A 99 2.08 22.70 5.69
CA ARG A 99 1.68 23.55 4.56
C ARG A 99 0.81 24.74 5.00
N PRO A 100 0.63 25.77 4.15
CA PRO A 100 -0.28 26.88 4.45
C PRO A 100 -1.69 26.39 4.80
N ALA A 101 -2.30 27.06 5.78
CA ALA A 101 -3.61 26.67 6.31
C ALA A 101 -4.77 26.94 5.35
N ASP A 102 -4.59 27.92 4.44
CA ASP A 102 -5.54 28.32 3.40
C ASP A 102 -5.44 27.48 2.12
N GLU A 103 -4.37 26.70 1.97
CA GLU A 103 -4.22 25.79 0.84
C GLU A 103 -5.17 24.59 1.00
N GLU A 104 -6.13 24.44 0.09
CA GLU A 104 -7.09 23.34 0.11
C GLU A 104 -6.43 22.01 -0.24
N LEU A 105 -6.66 20.98 0.59
CA LEU A 105 -6.34 19.59 0.27
C LEU A 105 -7.58 18.91 -0.30
N ARG A 106 -7.44 18.21 -1.42
CA ARG A 106 -8.47 17.30 -1.94
C ARG A 106 -8.08 15.87 -1.66
N LEU A 107 -9.01 15.05 -1.16
CA LEU A 107 -8.73 13.67 -0.76
C LEU A 107 -9.59 12.69 -1.56
N LEU A 108 -8.94 11.72 -2.19
CA LEU A 108 -9.59 10.53 -2.76
C LEU A 108 -9.05 9.28 -2.07
N TYR A 109 -9.71 8.89 -1.00
CA TYR A 109 -9.26 7.88 -0.06
C TYR A 109 -10.02 6.55 -0.21
N HIS A 110 -9.35 5.41 0.02
CA HIS A 110 -9.96 4.08 -0.14
C HIS A 110 -10.57 3.54 1.16
N GLY A 111 -9.94 3.76 2.30
CA GLY A 111 -10.38 3.16 3.55
C GLY A 111 -11.70 3.72 4.09
N ASN A 112 -12.17 3.13 5.19
CA ASN A 112 -13.48 3.46 5.79
C ASN A 112 -13.36 4.35 7.04
N ALA A 113 -12.15 4.63 7.49
CA ALA A 113 -11.91 5.48 8.66
C ALA A 113 -12.24 6.95 8.32
N ASP A 114 -12.89 7.67 9.24
CA ASP A 114 -13.23 9.09 9.07
C ASP A 114 -11.94 9.96 9.06
N PRO A 115 -11.58 10.62 7.95
CA PRO A 115 -10.37 11.46 7.89
C PRO A 115 -10.37 12.62 8.91
N ASP A 116 -11.53 13.21 9.20
CA ASP A 116 -11.65 14.33 10.13
C ASP A 116 -11.27 13.90 11.56
N ALA A 117 -11.59 12.66 11.94
CA ALA A 117 -11.23 12.09 13.24
C ALA A 117 -9.71 11.97 13.45
N TYR A 118 -8.92 11.98 12.36
CA TYR A 118 -7.46 11.97 12.38
C TYR A 118 -6.84 13.34 12.07
N GLY A 119 -7.65 14.40 11.98
CA GLY A 119 -7.18 15.75 11.70
C GLY A 119 -6.95 16.06 10.22
N VAL A 120 -7.46 15.23 9.30
CA VAL A 120 -7.39 15.48 7.86
C VAL A 120 -8.68 16.13 7.38
N ARG A 121 -8.68 17.47 7.32
CA ARG A 121 -9.75 18.22 6.64
C ARG A 121 -9.42 18.35 5.17
N ALA A 122 -10.25 17.77 4.32
CA ALA A 122 -10.06 17.81 2.88
C ALA A 122 -11.41 17.92 2.14
N ALA A 123 -11.39 18.55 0.97
CA ALA A 123 -12.51 18.51 0.04
C ALA A 123 -12.49 17.18 -0.73
N ASP A 124 -13.65 16.76 -1.24
CA ASP A 124 -13.73 15.59 -2.11
C ASP A 124 -13.08 15.87 -3.47
N VAL A 125 -12.39 14.86 -4.00
CA VAL A 125 -11.98 14.85 -5.42
C VAL A 125 -13.20 14.58 -6.28
N LEU A 126 -13.52 15.48 -7.21
CA LEU A 126 -14.65 15.32 -8.12
C LEU A 126 -14.29 14.35 -9.25
N VAL A 127 -15.30 13.72 -9.86
CA VAL A 127 -15.08 12.83 -11.02
C VAL A 127 -14.37 13.58 -12.17
N GLY A 128 -14.73 14.85 -12.39
CA GLY A 128 -14.07 15.68 -13.41
C GLY A 128 -12.59 15.92 -13.13
N ASP A 129 -12.20 16.02 -11.84
CA ASP A 129 -10.80 16.18 -11.46
C ASP A 129 -9.95 14.97 -11.86
N MET A 130 -10.54 13.77 -11.95
CA MET A 130 -9.79 12.54 -12.28
C MET A 130 -9.25 12.54 -13.72
N LEU A 131 -9.99 13.18 -14.65
CA LEU A 131 -9.63 13.29 -16.06
C LEU A 131 -8.82 14.56 -16.33
N GLU A 132 -9.27 15.68 -15.74
CA GLU A 132 -8.67 17.00 -15.93
C GLU A 132 -8.52 17.65 -14.55
N PRO A 133 -7.43 17.34 -13.82
CA PRO A 133 -7.22 17.86 -12.48
C PRO A 133 -7.09 19.38 -12.52
N ARG A 134 -7.97 20.06 -11.78
CA ARG A 134 -7.89 21.50 -11.57
C ARG A 134 -6.64 21.83 -10.73
N PRO A 135 -6.12 23.06 -10.79
CA PRO A 135 -5.02 23.47 -9.92
C PRO A 135 -5.33 23.20 -8.44
N GLY A 136 -4.35 22.67 -7.71
CA GLY A 136 -4.48 22.32 -6.30
C GLY A 136 -3.69 21.08 -5.88
N ILE A 137 -3.84 20.73 -4.60
CA ILE A 137 -3.18 19.59 -3.96
C ILE A 137 -4.18 18.43 -3.83
N TYR A 138 -3.76 17.26 -4.30
CA TYR A 138 -4.56 16.04 -4.27
C TYR A 138 -3.81 14.96 -3.48
N ALA A 139 -4.42 14.46 -2.42
CA ALA A 139 -4.03 13.22 -1.76
C ALA A 139 -4.88 12.09 -2.32
N VAL A 140 -4.26 11.13 -3.01
CA VAL A 140 -4.99 10.03 -3.64
C VAL A 140 -4.44 8.70 -3.16
N SER A 141 -5.34 7.87 -2.65
CA SER A 141 -5.04 6.50 -2.25
C SER A 141 -4.48 5.71 -3.42
N VAL A 142 -3.43 4.94 -3.17
CA VAL A 142 -2.84 4.00 -4.13
C VAL A 142 -3.89 3.06 -4.72
N THR A 143 -4.83 2.57 -3.91
CA THR A 143 -5.90 1.68 -4.40
C THR A 143 -6.87 2.38 -5.36
N LYS A 144 -7.01 3.70 -5.27
CA LYS A 144 -7.79 4.50 -6.23
C LYS A 144 -7.00 4.73 -7.51
N LEU A 145 -5.71 5.04 -7.38
CA LEU A 145 -4.78 5.21 -8.51
C LEU A 145 -4.66 3.95 -9.38
N THR A 146 -4.55 2.78 -8.77
CA THR A 146 -4.54 1.50 -9.49
C THR A 146 -5.89 1.23 -10.15
N GLY A 147 -6.98 1.66 -9.53
CA GLY A 147 -8.31 1.71 -10.12
C GLY A 147 -8.35 2.56 -11.39
N PHE A 148 -7.72 3.73 -11.39
CA PHE A 148 -7.64 4.58 -12.58
C PHE A 148 -6.84 3.89 -13.70
N ARG A 149 -5.70 3.29 -13.37
CA ARG A 149 -4.91 2.50 -14.33
C ARG A 149 -5.71 1.32 -14.92
N LYS A 150 -6.55 0.66 -14.12
CA LYS A 150 -7.46 -0.38 -14.62
C LYS A 150 -8.51 0.20 -15.59
N LEU A 151 -9.02 1.40 -15.34
CA LEU A 151 -9.92 2.09 -16.28
C LEU A 151 -9.24 2.43 -17.61
N MET A 152 -7.97 2.87 -17.60
CA MET A 152 -7.17 3.04 -18.82
C MET A 152 -7.08 1.74 -19.63
N ALA A 153 -6.78 0.63 -18.97
CA ALA A 153 -6.70 -0.68 -19.62
C ALA A 153 -8.05 -1.12 -20.23
N HIS A 154 -9.16 -0.55 -19.76
CA HIS A 154 -10.51 -0.74 -20.29
C HIS A 154 -10.97 0.37 -21.25
N GLY A 155 -10.07 1.24 -21.70
CA GLY A 155 -10.33 2.19 -22.78
C GLY A 155 -10.85 3.56 -22.37
N VAL A 156 -10.73 3.95 -21.09
CA VAL A 156 -10.95 5.34 -20.64
C VAL A 156 -9.60 6.07 -20.68
N PRO A 157 -9.28 6.90 -21.70
CA PRO A 157 -7.96 7.53 -21.82
C PRO A 157 -7.76 8.67 -20.79
N GLY A 158 -6.49 8.97 -20.45
CA GLY A 158 -6.07 10.12 -19.64
C GLY A 158 -6.35 10.06 -18.14
N VAL A 159 -6.47 8.88 -17.54
CA VAL A 159 -6.74 8.73 -16.09
C VAL A 159 -5.61 8.07 -15.31
N ASP A 160 -4.56 7.52 -15.94
CA ASP A 160 -3.50 6.79 -15.22
C ASP A 160 -2.48 7.72 -14.57
N TRP A 161 -2.89 8.30 -13.45
CA TRP A 161 -2.05 9.19 -12.64
C TRP A 161 -0.78 8.52 -12.10
N LEU A 162 -0.69 7.19 -12.05
CA LEU A 162 0.54 6.52 -11.62
C LEU A 162 1.65 6.60 -12.66
N THR A 163 1.29 6.73 -13.94
CA THR A 163 2.26 6.75 -15.04
C THR A 163 2.36 8.13 -15.70
N GLU A 164 1.28 8.91 -15.65
CA GLU A 164 1.21 10.23 -16.30
C GLU A 164 1.75 11.36 -15.41
N PHE A 165 1.70 11.20 -14.08
CA PHE A 165 2.10 12.24 -13.13
C PHE A 165 3.07 11.72 -12.08
N GLU A 166 4.04 12.56 -11.71
CA GLU A 166 4.96 12.27 -10.61
C GLU A 166 4.40 12.85 -9.31
N PRO A 167 4.18 12.02 -8.26
CA PRO A 167 3.74 12.54 -6.98
C PRO A 167 4.84 13.36 -6.31
N ILE A 168 4.48 14.48 -5.69
CA ILE A 168 5.42 15.33 -4.94
C ILE A 168 5.80 14.72 -3.58
N GLU A 169 5.00 13.77 -3.07
CA GLU A 169 5.24 13.08 -1.81
C GLU A 169 4.48 11.74 -1.79
N ARG A 170 4.98 10.76 -1.02
CA ARG A 170 4.30 9.46 -0.80
C ARG A 170 4.15 9.20 0.69
N ILE A 171 2.93 9.32 1.19
CA ILE A 171 2.61 9.14 2.60
C ILE A 171 2.35 7.66 2.87
N GLY A 172 3.25 7.03 3.64
CA GLY A 172 3.15 5.64 4.08
C GLY A 172 3.11 4.59 2.95
N HIS A 173 3.46 4.99 1.73
CA HIS A 173 3.25 4.23 0.49
C HIS A 173 1.79 3.94 0.12
N SER A 174 0.82 4.47 0.87
CA SER A 174 -0.61 4.22 0.64
C SER A 174 -1.37 5.43 0.08
N ILE A 175 -0.85 6.64 0.27
CA ILE A 175 -1.46 7.89 -0.22
C ILE A 175 -0.39 8.69 -0.96
N TYR A 176 -0.62 8.97 -2.23
CA TYR A 176 0.29 9.78 -3.06
C TYR A 176 -0.24 11.21 -3.15
N ILE A 177 0.67 12.17 -3.03
CA ILE A 177 0.35 13.59 -3.13
C ILE A 177 0.72 14.10 -4.51
N TYR A 178 -0.23 14.76 -5.18
CA TYR A 178 -0.03 15.43 -6.46
C TYR A 178 -0.30 16.93 -6.32
N GLU A 179 0.48 17.73 -7.02
CA GLU A 179 0.29 19.18 -7.14
C GLU A 179 0.10 19.53 -8.62
N PHE A 180 -1.06 20.07 -8.95
CA PHE A 180 -1.37 20.58 -10.29
C PHE A 180 -1.42 22.10 -10.27
N ARG A 181 -0.91 22.73 -11.33
CA ARG A 181 -0.76 24.19 -11.47
C ARG A 181 -1.52 24.72 -12.66
#